data_AF-A0A7S6MDB9-F1
#
_entry.id   AF-A0A7S6MDB9-F1
#
_cell.length_a   1.000
_cell.length_b   1.000
_cell.length_c   1.000
_cell.angle_alpha   90.00
_cell.angle_beta   90.00
_cell.angle_gamma   90.00
#
_symmetry.space_group_name_H-M   'P 1'
#
loop_
_entity.id
_entity.type
_entity.pdbx_description
1 polymer ?
#
loop_
_entity_poly.entity_id
_entity_poly.type
_entity_poly.pdbx_seq_one_letter_code
_entity_poly.pdbx_strand_id
1 'polypeptide(L)'
;MRESTRRTAMLWLVVAVGGVGPLAAGQAAPPPSPPAAPVEPELSPQMKMLQALGYTRMTFDFRETRAEEAWEKFREALGANLIVRYLDHRTGVSGIDPDAPITLSVENRRAIEVIEMLVEQCAVTEECTWQIRRGFIEVGTKDRLSVGQARETRVYPISDMLHEAPDFDNAPSLRLEDQLAGGWLVNPYIRGWWGRPLDPSYYGRFHSGTGFGGTAFAVGRGNRPARSPQEEARSAQELIEVIILVIEPDAWEQNGGEWAAITYRDGSLVVRAPDYIHRQIGGYPPVPPPVEKKQDASEPDKKGGE
;
A
#
# COMPACT_ATOMS: atom_id res chain seq x y z
N MET A 1 -25.99 -6.55 -67.56
CA MET A 1 -25.01 -6.84 -68.62
C MET A 1 -23.62 -6.73 -68.00
N ARG A 2 -22.91 -7.88 -67.88
CA ARG A 2 -21.48 -8.11 -67.52
C ARG A 2 -20.99 -7.63 -66.14
N GLU A 3 -20.89 -8.48 -65.12
CA GLU A 3 -19.87 -9.51 -64.80
C GLU A 3 -18.50 -8.99 -64.30
N SER A 4 -18.32 -9.12 -62.97
CA SER A 4 -17.22 -9.75 -62.22
C SER A 4 -15.87 -10.00 -62.92
N THR A 5 -14.75 -9.65 -62.24
CA THR A 5 -13.66 -10.59 -61.96
C THR A 5 -12.75 -10.05 -60.82
N ARG A 6 -12.76 -10.73 -59.67
CA ARG A 6 -11.75 -10.65 -58.61
C ARG A 6 -10.57 -11.55 -58.98
N ARG A 7 -9.33 -11.09 -58.83
CA ARG A 7 -8.11 -11.88 -59.07
C ARG A 7 -7.64 -12.56 -57.79
N THR A 8 -7.72 -13.87 -57.78
CA THR A 8 -7.14 -14.79 -56.79
C THR A 8 -5.70 -15.13 -57.20
N ALA A 9 -4.73 -14.96 -56.31
CA ALA A 9 -3.35 -15.40 -56.52
C ALA A 9 -3.17 -16.81 -55.96
N MET A 10 -2.65 -17.71 -56.80
CA MET A 10 -2.52 -19.14 -56.57
C MET A 10 -1.07 -19.45 -56.16
N LEU A 11 -0.89 -20.09 -55.00
CA LEU A 11 0.40 -20.52 -54.45
C LEU A 11 0.81 -21.86 -55.08
N TRP A 12 2.03 -21.96 -55.61
CA TRP A 12 2.61 -23.23 -56.04
C TRP A 12 3.48 -23.83 -54.93
N LEU A 13 3.16 -25.08 -54.55
CA LEU A 13 3.93 -25.93 -53.66
C LEU A 13 4.91 -26.77 -54.51
N VAL A 14 6.21 -26.63 -54.27
CA VAL A 14 7.24 -27.54 -54.81
C VAL A 14 7.74 -28.42 -53.68
N VAL A 15 7.55 -29.74 -53.83
CA VAL A 15 8.11 -30.77 -52.96
C VAL A 15 9.45 -31.22 -53.56
N ALA A 16 10.53 -31.10 -52.80
CA ALA A 16 11.84 -31.65 -53.14
C ALA A 16 12.20 -32.77 -52.16
N VAL A 17 12.49 -33.95 -52.70
CA VAL A 17 12.95 -35.15 -51.98
C VAL A 17 14.44 -35.35 -52.23
N GLY A 18 15.20 -35.57 -51.14
CA GLY A 18 16.38 -36.46 -51.12
C GLY A 18 17.75 -35.86 -51.44
N GLY A 19 18.59 -35.70 -50.42
CA GLY A 19 20.04 -35.51 -50.55
C GLY A 19 20.77 -35.74 -49.22
N VAL A 20 21.72 -36.67 -49.20
CA VAL A 20 22.40 -37.23 -48.02
C VAL A 20 23.71 -36.48 -47.72
N GLY A 21 23.90 -36.01 -46.48
CA GLY A 21 25.17 -35.73 -45.75
C GLY A 21 26.16 -34.67 -46.30
N PRO A 22 26.80 -33.84 -45.44
CA PRO A 22 27.71 -34.36 -44.40
C PRO A 22 27.67 -33.68 -43.02
N LEU A 23 28.23 -34.42 -42.05
CA LEU A 23 28.77 -34.08 -40.72
C LEU A 23 28.55 -32.66 -40.15
N ALA A 24 27.85 -32.62 -39.02
CA ALA A 24 27.66 -31.45 -38.16
C ALA A 24 29.00 -30.90 -37.65
N ALA A 25 29.39 -29.72 -38.13
CA ALA A 25 30.29 -28.84 -37.40
C ALA A 25 29.50 -28.24 -36.22
N GLY A 26 29.99 -28.45 -35.00
CA GLY A 26 29.40 -27.90 -33.78
C GLY A 26 29.25 -26.39 -33.90
N GLN A 27 28.01 -25.93 -33.98
CA GLN A 27 27.69 -24.51 -33.91
C GLN A 27 27.99 -24.07 -32.47
N ALA A 28 29.10 -23.33 -32.31
CA ALA A 28 29.44 -22.71 -31.04
C ALA A 28 28.24 -21.86 -30.59
N ALA A 29 27.77 -22.11 -29.36
CA ALA A 29 26.71 -21.33 -28.75
C ALA A 29 27.09 -19.83 -28.83
N PRO A 30 26.14 -18.93 -29.16
CA PRO A 30 26.42 -17.50 -29.07
C PRO A 30 26.89 -17.17 -27.65
N PRO A 31 27.88 -16.27 -27.47
CA PRO A 31 28.34 -15.90 -26.15
C PRO A 31 27.15 -15.39 -25.33
N PRO A 32 27.08 -15.70 -24.02
CA PRO A 32 26.02 -15.21 -23.16
C PRO A 32 26.00 -13.68 -23.24
N SER A 33 24.80 -13.11 -23.48
CA SER A 33 24.60 -11.67 -23.40
C SER A 33 25.18 -11.14 -22.10
N PRO A 34 25.91 -10.00 -22.11
CA PRO A 34 26.35 -9.39 -20.87
C PRO A 34 25.16 -9.19 -19.94
N PRO A 35 25.33 -9.33 -18.61
CA PRO A 35 24.27 -9.08 -17.65
C PRO A 35 23.70 -7.69 -17.94
N ALA A 36 22.38 -7.61 -18.11
CA ALA A 36 21.70 -6.34 -18.31
C ALA A 36 22.16 -5.38 -17.20
N ALA A 37 22.64 -4.20 -17.59
CA ALA A 37 22.96 -3.15 -16.63
C ALA A 37 21.76 -2.96 -15.69
N PRO A 38 21.97 -2.62 -14.40
CA PRO A 38 20.88 -2.35 -13.49
C PRO A 38 19.96 -1.31 -14.13
N VAL A 39 18.76 -1.73 -14.54
CA VAL A 39 17.72 -0.81 -14.99
C VAL A 39 17.28 -0.09 -13.71
N GLU A 40 17.77 1.13 -13.50
CA GLU A 40 17.24 1.96 -12.43
C GLU A 40 15.72 2.00 -12.60
N PRO A 41 14.93 1.67 -11.56
CA PRO A 41 13.49 1.65 -11.70
C PRO A 41 13.01 3.07 -12.02
N GLU A 42 12.62 3.31 -13.28
CA GLU A 42 12.03 4.59 -13.66
C GLU A 42 10.77 4.82 -12.82
N LEU A 43 10.73 5.95 -12.12
CA LEU A 43 9.55 6.35 -11.36
C LEU A 43 8.35 6.45 -12.29
N SER A 44 7.21 5.88 -11.86
CA SER A 44 5.95 6.03 -12.58
C SER A 44 5.58 7.53 -12.72
N PRO A 45 4.81 7.92 -13.75
CA PRO A 45 4.38 9.31 -13.89
C PRO A 45 3.71 9.88 -12.63
N GLN A 46 2.88 9.08 -11.94
CA GLN A 46 2.26 9.46 -10.68
C GLN A 46 3.29 9.73 -9.58
N MET A 47 4.30 8.86 -9.45
CA MET A 47 5.39 9.05 -8.47
C MET A 47 6.22 10.30 -8.76
N LYS A 48 6.43 10.64 -10.03
CA LYS A 48 7.08 11.91 -10.42
C LYS A 48 6.26 13.13 -9.97
N MET A 49 4.94 13.10 -10.11
CA MET A 49 4.07 14.20 -9.63
C MET A 49 4.10 14.31 -8.09
N LEU A 50 4.03 13.17 -7.40
CA LEU A 50 4.13 13.13 -5.95
C LEU A 50 5.49 13.60 -5.44
N GLN A 51 6.58 13.29 -6.15
CA GLN A 51 7.91 13.78 -5.83
C GLN A 51 8.01 15.29 -6.01
N ALA A 52 7.46 15.84 -7.10
CA ALA A 52 7.39 17.28 -7.31
C ALA A 52 6.61 17.97 -6.18
N LEU A 53 5.43 17.45 -5.80
CA LEU A 53 4.65 18.03 -4.70
C LEU A 53 5.34 17.90 -3.34
N GLY A 54 5.98 16.77 -3.06
CA GLY A 54 6.57 16.47 -1.76
C GLY A 54 7.88 17.19 -1.47
N TYR A 55 8.71 17.42 -2.50
CA TYR A 55 10.08 17.92 -2.33
C TYR A 55 10.30 19.34 -2.87
N THR A 56 9.47 19.85 -3.78
CA THR A 56 9.62 21.23 -4.26
C THR A 56 9.24 22.21 -3.16
N ARG A 57 10.15 23.15 -2.89
CA ARG A 57 9.96 24.25 -1.94
C ARG A 57 9.59 25.52 -2.68
N MET A 58 8.60 26.24 -2.17
CA MET A 58 8.01 27.40 -2.84
C MET A 58 7.85 28.57 -1.87
N THR A 59 7.98 29.77 -2.41
CA THR A 59 7.77 31.04 -1.73
C THR A 59 6.87 31.91 -2.61
N PHE A 60 5.76 32.39 -2.05
CA PHE A 60 4.79 33.23 -2.75
C PHE A 60 4.31 34.34 -1.81
N ASP A 61 4.09 35.53 -2.36
CA ASP A 61 3.36 36.63 -1.71
C ASP A 61 2.27 37.12 -2.68
N PHE A 62 1.08 36.53 -2.56
CA PHE A 62 -0.11 36.90 -3.30
C PHE A 62 -0.96 37.86 -2.47
N ARG A 63 -1.36 38.98 -3.08
CA ARG A 63 -2.22 40.00 -2.48
C ARG A 63 -3.36 40.26 -3.44
N GLU A 64 -4.54 39.73 -3.11
CA GLU A 64 -5.73 39.78 -3.98
C GLU A 64 -5.43 39.39 -5.44
N THR A 65 -4.54 38.42 -5.64
CA THR A 65 -4.13 37.96 -6.96
C THR A 65 -5.21 37.08 -7.55
N ARG A 66 -5.56 37.25 -8.83
CA ARG A 66 -6.56 36.40 -9.51
C ARG A 66 -6.13 34.93 -9.43
N ALA A 67 -7.08 34.03 -9.15
CA ALA A 67 -6.82 32.61 -9.05
C ALA A 67 -6.09 32.06 -10.27
N GLU A 68 -6.48 32.49 -11.47
CA GLU A 68 -5.83 32.09 -12.73
C GLU A 68 -4.32 32.39 -12.73
N GLU A 69 -3.92 33.58 -12.28
CA GLU A 69 -2.52 34.00 -12.21
C GLU A 69 -1.76 33.29 -11.09
N ALA A 70 -2.39 33.10 -9.93
CA ALA A 70 -1.79 32.39 -8.81
C ALA A 70 -1.47 30.92 -9.16
N TRP A 71 -2.40 30.25 -9.84
CA TRP A 71 -2.22 28.88 -10.30
C TRP A 71 -1.19 28.76 -11.42
N GLU A 72 -1.09 29.74 -12.30
CA GLU A 72 -0.06 29.75 -13.34
C GLU A 72 1.33 29.88 -12.73
N LYS A 73 1.53 30.79 -11.78
CA LYS A 73 2.79 30.92 -11.02
C LYS A 73 3.12 29.66 -10.24
N PHE A 74 2.11 29.02 -9.63
CA PHE A 74 2.29 27.74 -8.94
C PHE A 74 2.74 26.64 -9.91
N ARG A 75 2.10 26.53 -11.09
CA ARG A 75 2.43 25.56 -12.13
C ARG A 75 3.87 25.75 -12.64
N GLU A 76 4.27 26.98 -12.92
CA GLU A 76 5.63 27.33 -13.35
C GLU A 76 6.67 26.93 -12.30
N ALA A 77 6.43 27.27 -11.02
CA ALA A 77 7.33 26.93 -9.94
C ALA A 77 7.40 25.42 -9.67
N LEU A 78 6.30 24.69 -9.86
CA LEU A 78 6.24 23.25 -9.63
C LEU A 78 7.01 22.46 -10.69
N GLY A 79 7.01 22.94 -11.94
CA GLY A 79 7.64 22.25 -13.07
C GLY A 79 6.97 20.91 -13.43
N ALA A 80 5.72 20.70 -13.01
CA ALA A 80 4.95 19.48 -13.25
C ALA A 80 3.70 19.76 -14.09
N ASN A 81 3.14 18.70 -14.69
CA ASN A 81 1.91 18.82 -15.46
C ASN A 81 0.73 19.04 -14.50
N LEU A 82 0.20 20.26 -14.46
CA LEU A 82 -0.92 20.66 -13.63
C LEU A 82 -2.01 21.30 -14.50
N ILE A 83 -3.24 20.84 -14.30
CA ILE A 83 -4.44 21.31 -15.00
C ILE A 83 -5.42 21.83 -13.97
N VAL A 84 -5.73 23.13 -14.05
CA VAL A 84 -6.80 23.74 -13.25
C VAL A 84 -8.09 23.76 -14.06
N ARG A 85 -9.18 23.31 -13.43
CA ARG A 85 -10.51 23.25 -14.01
C ARG A 85 -11.28 24.52 -13.64
N TYR A 86 -11.18 25.53 -14.48
CA TYR A 86 -11.90 26.79 -14.30
C TYR A 86 -13.37 26.66 -14.69
N LEU A 87 -14.21 27.38 -13.95
CA LEU A 87 -15.61 27.61 -14.27
C LEU A 87 -15.71 28.23 -15.67
N ASP A 88 -16.65 27.71 -16.47
CA ASP A 88 -16.99 28.32 -17.75
C ASP A 88 -18.47 28.64 -17.79
N HIS A 89 -18.78 29.92 -17.61
CA HIS A 89 -20.15 30.44 -17.62
C HIS A 89 -20.88 30.19 -18.95
N ARG A 90 -20.17 29.99 -20.07
CA ARG A 90 -20.79 29.76 -21.38
C ARG A 90 -21.30 28.34 -21.52
N THR A 91 -20.56 27.38 -20.98
CA THR A 91 -20.89 25.97 -21.05
C THR A 91 -21.63 25.47 -19.81
N GLY A 92 -21.66 26.27 -18.73
CA GLY A 92 -22.29 25.91 -17.46
C GLY A 92 -21.53 24.82 -16.70
N VAL A 93 -20.28 24.56 -17.08
CA VAL A 93 -19.45 23.51 -16.47
C VAL A 93 -18.88 24.04 -15.16
N SER A 94 -19.13 23.32 -14.07
CA SER A 94 -18.61 23.59 -12.72
C SER A 94 -17.09 23.75 -12.70
N GLY A 95 -16.54 24.54 -11.78
CA GLY A 95 -15.10 24.77 -11.70
C GLY A 95 -14.71 25.93 -10.82
N ILE A 96 -13.41 26.18 -10.73
CA ILE A 96 -12.84 27.28 -9.97
C ILE A 96 -13.09 28.60 -10.70
N ASP A 97 -13.58 29.60 -9.98
CA ASP A 97 -13.70 30.96 -10.53
C ASP A 97 -12.28 31.51 -10.83
N PRO A 98 -11.93 31.79 -12.10
CA PRO A 98 -10.60 32.31 -12.46
C PRO A 98 -10.32 33.69 -11.86
N ASP A 99 -11.36 34.46 -11.53
CA ASP A 99 -11.26 35.82 -10.99
C ASP A 99 -11.26 35.85 -9.45
N ALA A 100 -11.43 34.70 -8.79
CA ALA A 100 -11.42 34.62 -7.33
C ALA A 100 -10.12 35.21 -6.75
N PRO A 101 -10.19 36.12 -5.76
CA PRO A 101 -9.01 36.74 -5.19
C PRO A 101 -8.29 35.79 -4.22
N ILE A 102 -7.01 35.54 -4.48
CA ILE A 102 -6.12 34.74 -3.65
C ILE A 102 -5.20 35.66 -2.86
N THR A 103 -5.18 35.49 -1.53
CA THR A 103 -4.28 36.19 -0.61
C THR A 103 -3.50 35.19 0.22
N LEU A 104 -2.22 34.99 -0.12
CA LEU A 104 -1.39 33.94 0.45
C LEU A 104 0.05 34.45 0.60
N SER A 105 0.61 34.37 1.80
CA SER A 105 2.02 34.68 2.05
C SER A 105 2.70 33.46 2.67
N VAL A 106 3.62 32.85 1.92
CA VAL A 106 4.32 31.61 2.32
C VAL A 106 5.78 31.70 1.95
N GLU A 107 6.65 31.21 2.81
CA GLU A 107 8.11 31.17 2.59
C GLU A 107 8.63 29.75 2.80
N ASN A 108 9.36 29.22 1.81
CA ASN A 108 10.04 27.91 1.86
C ASN A 108 9.12 26.74 2.29
N ARG A 109 7.86 26.77 1.85
CA ARG A 109 6.85 25.73 2.13
C ARG A 109 6.89 24.64 1.07
N ARG A 110 6.49 23.42 1.43
CA ARG A 110 6.40 22.33 0.44
C ARG A 110 5.25 22.58 -0.52
N ALA A 111 5.41 22.24 -1.79
CA ALA A 111 4.39 22.42 -2.80
C ALA A 111 3.06 21.72 -2.45
N ILE A 112 3.13 20.56 -1.79
CA ILE A 112 1.96 19.85 -1.26
C ILE A 112 1.17 20.66 -0.22
N GLU A 113 1.82 21.51 0.56
CA GLU A 113 1.13 22.37 1.52
C GLU A 113 0.55 23.59 0.83
N VAL A 114 1.30 24.16 -0.13
CA VAL A 114 0.88 25.35 -0.88
C VAL A 114 -0.33 25.03 -1.77
N ILE A 115 -0.39 23.85 -2.42
CA ILE A 115 -1.56 23.45 -3.21
C ILE A 115 -2.82 23.33 -2.34
N GLU A 116 -2.73 22.78 -1.13
CA GLU A 116 -3.86 22.68 -0.20
C GLU A 116 -4.35 24.09 0.21
N MET A 117 -3.41 24.99 0.53
CA MET A 117 -3.74 26.38 0.89
C MET A 117 -4.40 27.15 -0.28
N LEU A 118 -3.95 26.90 -1.52
CA LEU A 118 -4.56 27.51 -2.72
C LEU A 118 -5.96 26.95 -2.98
N VAL A 119 -6.13 25.63 -2.90
CA VAL A 119 -7.43 24.96 -3.08
C VAL A 119 -8.45 25.46 -2.06
N GLU A 120 -8.05 25.61 -0.80
CA GLU A 120 -8.90 26.10 0.28
C GLU A 120 -9.45 27.50 -0.03
N GLN A 121 -8.64 28.40 -0.60
CA GLN A 121 -9.10 29.73 -1.00
C GLN A 121 -9.97 29.74 -2.27
N CYS A 122 -9.84 28.74 -3.14
CA CYS A 122 -10.70 28.60 -4.31
C CYS A 122 -12.09 28.03 -3.99
N ALA A 123 -12.27 27.40 -2.82
CA ALA A 123 -13.52 26.74 -2.42
C ALA A 123 -14.61 27.74 -1.93
N VAL A 124 -14.88 28.80 -2.71
CA VAL A 124 -15.81 29.87 -2.33
C VAL A 124 -17.27 29.45 -2.50
N THR A 125 -17.63 28.92 -3.66
CA THR A 125 -19.00 28.52 -4.00
C THR A 125 -19.20 27.02 -3.99
N GLU A 126 -18.19 26.28 -4.43
CA GLU A 126 -18.18 24.83 -4.51
C GLU A 126 -16.92 24.29 -3.84
N GLU A 127 -17.05 23.14 -3.19
CA GLU A 127 -15.90 22.47 -2.57
C GLU A 127 -14.88 22.10 -3.65
N CYS A 128 -13.65 22.59 -3.47
CA CYS A 128 -12.54 22.31 -4.36
C CYS A 128 -11.62 21.25 -3.76
N THR A 129 -10.98 20.49 -4.63
CA THR A 129 -9.91 19.57 -4.25
C THR A 129 -8.93 19.40 -5.40
N TRP A 130 -7.92 18.57 -5.19
CA TRP A 130 -6.98 18.17 -6.23
C TRP A 130 -6.82 16.66 -6.22
N GLN A 131 -6.43 16.10 -7.35
CA GLN A 131 -6.17 14.67 -7.53
C GLN A 131 -5.03 14.45 -8.53
N ILE A 132 -4.39 13.27 -8.49
CA ILE A 132 -3.37 12.89 -9.47
C ILE A 132 -3.97 11.85 -10.39
N ARG A 133 -3.99 12.16 -11.69
CA ARG A 133 -4.55 11.27 -12.70
C ARG A 133 -3.60 11.16 -13.87
N ARG A 134 -3.29 9.92 -14.28
CA ARG A 134 -2.57 9.63 -15.54
C ARG A 134 -1.31 10.51 -15.77
N GLY A 135 -0.56 10.80 -14.72
CA GLY A 135 0.69 11.58 -14.80
C GLY A 135 0.51 13.10 -14.86
N PHE A 136 -0.64 13.63 -14.46
CA PHE A 136 -0.83 15.06 -14.21
C PHE A 136 -1.61 15.28 -12.91
N ILE A 137 -1.46 16.48 -12.36
CA ILE A 137 -2.21 16.98 -11.22
C ILE A 137 -3.44 17.71 -11.78
N GLU A 138 -4.62 17.38 -11.27
CA GLU A 138 -5.86 18.02 -11.65
C GLU A 138 -6.45 18.73 -10.43
N VAL A 139 -6.76 20.02 -10.56
CA VAL A 139 -7.35 20.85 -9.50
C VAL A 139 -8.71 21.35 -9.98
N GLY A 140 -9.74 21.27 -9.13
CA GLY A 140 -11.08 21.67 -9.51
C GLY A 140 -12.12 21.38 -8.43
N THR A 141 -13.39 21.63 -8.75
CA THR A 141 -14.51 21.31 -7.87
C THR A 141 -14.72 19.80 -7.78
N LYS A 142 -15.19 19.30 -6.62
CA LYS A 142 -15.41 17.87 -6.41
C LYS A 142 -16.34 17.27 -7.46
N ASP A 143 -17.38 17.98 -7.87
CA ASP A 143 -18.30 17.58 -8.94
C ASP A 143 -17.56 17.31 -10.26
N ARG A 144 -16.73 18.28 -10.70
CA ARG A 144 -15.95 18.15 -11.93
C ARG A 144 -14.88 17.07 -11.87
N LEU A 145 -14.30 16.86 -10.69
CA LEU A 145 -13.29 15.83 -10.46
C LEU A 145 -13.88 14.43 -10.28
N SER A 146 -15.21 14.32 -10.13
CA SER A 146 -15.93 13.06 -9.88
C SER A 146 -16.63 12.46 -11.11
N VAL A 147 -16.39 13.02 -12.29
CA VAL A 147 -16.92 12.48 -13.55
C VAL A 147 -16.55 11.01 -13.73
N GLY A 148 -17.40 10.22 -14.40
CA GLY A 148 -17.22 8.77 -14.51
C GLY A 148 -15.87 8.32 -15.08
N GLN A 149 -15.22 9.13 -15.93
CA GLN A 149 -13.89 8.87 -16.49
C GLN A 149 -12.72 9.18 -15.54
N ALA A 150 -12.97 9.94 -14.47
CA ALA A 150 -11.99 10.26 -13.44
C ALA A 150 -11.96 9.23 -12.32
N ARG A 151 -13.00 8.40 -12.20
CA ARG A 151 -13.10 7.31 -11.22
C ARG A 151 -12.24 6.13 -11.66
N GLU A 152 -11.56 5.55 -10.69
CA GLU A 152 -10.77 4.34 -10.87
C GLU A 152 -11.14 3.29 -9.83
N THR A 153 -10.74 2.05 -10.06
CA THR A 153 -10.98 0.95 -9.13
C THR A 153 -9.68 0.55 -8.47
N ARG A 154 -9.61 0.66 -7.14
CA ARG A 154 -8.50 0.19 -6.31
C ARG A 154 -8.94 -0.94 -5.41
N VAL A 155 -8.04 -1.88 -5.18
CA VAL A 155 -8.21 -3.01 -4.25
C VAL A 155 -7.36 -2.74 -3.02
N TYR A 156 -7.99 -2.71 -1.85
CA TYR A 156 -7.34 -2.51 -0.56
C TYR A 156 -7.40 -3.81 0.24
N PRO A 157 -6.28 -4.54 0.39
CA PRO A 157 -6.25 -5.71 1.26
C PRO A 157 -6.41 -5.26 2.71
N ILE A 158 -7.41 -5.81 3.40
CA ILE A 158 -7.71 -5.46 4.80
C ILE A 158 -7.57 -6.64 5.76
N SER A 159 -7.24 -7.84 5.27
CA SER A 159 -7.12 -9.06 6.09
C SER A 159 -6.27 -8.85 7.34
N ASP A 160 -5.13 -8.17 7.23
CA ASP A 160 -4.25 -7.91 8.38
C ASP A 160 -4.88 -6.98 9.42
N MET A 161 -5.69 -6.01 8.98
CA MET A 161 -6.43 -5.11 9.88
C MET A 161 -7.61 -5.80 10.56
N LEU A 162 -8.15 -6.86 9.95
CA LEU A 162 -9.27 -7.62 10.50
C LEU A 162 -8.82 -8.67 11.55
N HIS A 163 -7.51 -8.86 11.75
CA HIS A 163 -6.98 -9.78 12.73
C HIS A 163 -6.84 -9.10 14.11
N GLU A 164 -7.57 -9.62 15.10
CA GLU A 164 -7.34 -9.28 16.51
C GLU A 164 -6.24 -10.20 17.05
N ALA A 165 -5.26 -9.63 17.76
CA ALA A 165 -4.27 -10.44 18.47
C ALA A 165 -5.01 -11.38 19.43
N PRO A 166 -4.63 -12.67 19.50
CA PRO A 166 -5.25 -13.59 20.43
C PRO A 166 -5.15 -13.03 21.84
N ASP A 167 -6.28 -12.96 22.56
CA ASP A 167 -6.26 -12.66 23.98
C ASP A 167 -5.64 -13.87 24.68
N PHE A 168 -4.47 -13.66 25.30
CA PHE A 168 -3.78 -14.70 26.07
C PHE A 168 -4.22 -14.61 27.54
N ASP A 169 -5.53 -14.72 27.76
CA ASP A 169 -6.16 -14.70 29.09
C ASP A 169 -5.90 -15.98 29.90
N ASN A 170 -5.42 -17.04 29.22
CA ASN A 170 -5.05 -18.31 29.83
C ASN A 170 -3.52 -18.45 30.03
N ALA A 171 -2.88 -17.42 30.57
CA ALA A 171 -1.49 -17.52 30.99
C ALA A 171 -1.39 -18.53 32.16
N PRO A 172 -0.57 -19.59 32.07
CA PRO A 172 -0.40 -20.52 33.17
C PRO A 172 0.15 -19.77 34.38
N SER A 173 -0.56 -19.86 35.52
CA SER A 173 -0.06 -19.30 36.77
C SER A 173 1.16 -20.11 37.23
N LEU A 174 2.35 -19.49 37.15
CA LEU A 174 3.57 -20.02 37.76
C LEU A 174 3.44 -19.91 39.28
N ARG A 175 2.97 -20.97 39.93
CA ARG A 175 2.99 -21.08 41.39
C ARG A 175 4.37 -21.55 41.84
N LEU A 176 5.26 -20.61 42.14
CA LEU A 176 6.58 -20.92 42.72
C LEU A 176 6.44 -21.55 44.13
N GLU A 177 5.35 -21.27 44.85
CA GLU A 177 5.11 -21.81 46.19
C GLU A 177 4.90 -23.34 46.21
N ASP A 178 4.25 -23.93 45.20
CA ASP A 178 4.04 -25.39 45.14
C ASP A 178 5.33 -26.16 44.81
N GLN A 179 6.27 -25.52 44.11
CA GLN A 179 7.55 -26.13 43.73
C GLN A 179 8.63 -25.95 44.80
N LEU A 180 8.53 -24.91 45.62
CA LEU A 180 9.40 -24.68 46.79
C LEU A 180 8.96 -25.46 48.03
N ALA A 181 7.69 -25.87 48.12
CA ALA A 181 7.17 -26.70 49.21
C ALA A 181 7.48 -28.21 49.08
N GLY A 182 8.05 -28.66 47.95
CA GLY A 182 8.47 -30.05 47.71
C GLY A 182 9.86 -30.42 48.27
N GLY A 183 10.56 -29.48 48.90
CA GLY A 183 11.86 -29.72 49.52
C GLY A 183 11.76 -29.78 51.04
N TRP A 184 11.91 -30.99 51.60
CA TRP A 184 12.08 -31.31 53.03
C TRP A 184 10.84 -31.26 53.93
N LEU A 185 10.08 -32.37 53.98
CA LEU A 185 9.41 -32.80 55.20
C LEU A 185 9.60 -34.31 55.43
N VAL A 186 10.41 -34.59 56.44
CA VAL A 186 10.61 -35.88 57.10
C VAL A 186 9.29 -36.26 57.78
N ASN A 187 8.71 -37.42 57.46
CA ASN A 187 7.47 -37.91 58.07
C ASN A 187 7.76 -38.57 59.45
N PRO A 188 7.21 -38.07 60.58
CA PRO A 188 7.50 -38.56 61.93
C PRO A 188 6.53 -39.64 62.47
N TYR A 189 5.79 -40.36 61.62
CA TYR A 189 4.79 -41.36 62.07
C TYR A 189 5.30 -42.78 62.36
N ILE A 190 6.61 -43.01 62.55
CA ILE A 190 7.09 -44.30 63.06
C ILE A 190 7.47 -44.16 64.53
N ARG A 191 6.51 -44.36 65.44
CA ARG A 191 6.80 -44.73 66.84
C ARG A 191 5.65 -45.45 67.56
N GLY A 192 5.89 -46.74 67.83
CA GLY A 192 5.15 -47.63 68.74
C GLY A 192 5.13 -49.06 68.17
N TRP A 193 5.54 -50.13 68.86
CA TRP A 193 6.02 -50.29 70.24
C TRP A 193 6.55 -51.74 70.42
N TRP A 194 7.63 -51.90 71.20
CA TRP A 194 8.16 -53.09 71.89
C TRP A 194 8.07 -54.50 71.27
N GLY A 195 9.25 -55.06 70.96
CA GLY A 195 9.62 -56.36 71.50
C GLY A 195 9.59 -57.56 70.55
N ARG A 196 10.40 -57.57 69.48
CA ARG A 196 10.94 -58.82 68.89
C ARG A 196 12.35 -58.59 68.31
N PRO A 197 13.29 -59.55 68.43
CA PRO A 197 14.67 -59.36 67.96
C PRO A 197 14.81 -59.57 66.45
N LEU A 198 15.87 -58.96 65.92
CA LEU A 198 16.35 -58.95 64.54
C LEU A 198 16.42 -60.35 63.88
N ASP A 199 15.90 -60.45 62.66
CA ASP A 199 16.36 -61.42 61.65
C ASP A 199 17.22 -60.67 60.61
N PRO A 200 18.51 -61.02 60.46
CA PRO A 200 19.43 -60.40 59.51
C PRO A 200 19.43 -61.18 58.18
N SER A 201 18.35 -61.10 57.42
CA SER A 201 18.28 -61.74 56.10
C SER A 201 17.39 -60.94 55.15
N TYR A 202 17.97 -60.01 54.39
CA TYR A 202 17.71 -59.83 52.94
C TYR A 202 18.43 -58.57 52.42
N TYR A 203 19.58 -58.79 51.80
CA TYR A 203 20.11 -57.86 50.81
C TYR A 203 19.30 -57.98 49.52
N GLY A 204 18.93 -56.83 48.97
CA GLY A 204 18.70 -56.67 47.53
C GLY A 204 17.23 -56.70 47.09
N ARG A 205 16.73 -55.52 46.68
CA ARG A 205 16.24 -55.30 45.30
C ARG A 205 15.93 -53.82 45.05
N PHE A 206 16.87 -53.13 44.41
CA PHE A 206 16.57 -51.91 43.66
C PHE A 206 15.73 -52.29 42.44
N HIS A 207 14.59 -51.63 42.22
CA HIS A 207 13.97 -51.57 40.90
C HIS A 207 14.14 -50.16 40.34
N SER A 208 14.99 -50.10 39.32
CA SER A 208 15.02 -49.09 38.29
C SER A 208 13.65 -48.95 37.63
N GLY A 209 13.15 -47.72 37.57
CA GLY A 209 11.94 -47.35 36.85
C GLY A 209 12.04 -45.88 36.45
N THR A 210 13.03 -45.56 35.62
CA THR A 210 13.15 -44.25 34.97
C THR A 210 12.02 -44.11 33.96
N GLY A 211 11.02 -43.31 34.32
CA GLY A 211 9.93 -42.86 33.46
C GLY A 211 9.66 -41.39 33.73
N PHE A 212 10.65 -40.54 33.43
CA PHE A 212 10.43 -39.10 33.30
C PHE A 212 9.55 -38.87 32.06
N GLY A 213 8.28 -38.54 32.26
CA GLY A 213 7.36 -38.26 31.17
C GLY A 213 5.90 -38.38 31.61
N GLY A 214 5.43 -37.44 32.41
CA GLY A 214 4.03 -37.44 32.83
C GLY A 214 3.65 -36.21 33.63
N THR A 215 2.80 -35.38 33.00
CA THR A 215 1.83 -34.45 33.60
C THR A 215 2.35 -33.19 34.31
N ALA A 216 2.69 -32.16 33.51
CA ALA A 216 2.51 -30.75 33.89
C ALA A 216 1.90 -29.88 32.76
N PHE A 217 1.60 -30.47 31.59
CA PHE A 217 0.91 -29.81 30.48
C PHE A 217 -0.37 -30.58 30.14
N ALA A 218 -1.30 -30.65 31.09
CA ALA A 218 -2.63 -31.19 30.87
C ALA A 218 -3.59 -30.05 30.49
N VAL A 219 -3.74 -29.87 29.17
CA VAL A 219 -4.98 -29.51 28.45
C VAL A 219 -5.89 -28.46 29.10
N GLY A 220 -5.58 -27.19 28.85
CA GLY A 220 -6.58 -26.15 28.65
C GLY A 220 -6.54 -25.73 27.18
N ARG A 221 -7.28 -26.43 26.30
CA ARG A 221 -7.44 -26.00 24.89
C ARG A 221 -8.29 -24.72 24.86
N GLY A 222 -7.64 -23.58 25.08
CA GLY A 222 -8.11 -22.28 24.62
C GLY A 222 -7.66 -22.04 23.18
N ASN A 223 -7.97 -22.96 22.27
CA ASN A 223 -7.74 -22.72 20.84
C ASN A 223 -9.01 -22.06 20.30
N ARG A 224 -9.14 -20.73 20.44
CA ARG A 224 -10.14 -20.02 19.61
C ARG A 224 -9.77 -20.36 18.16
N PRO A 225 -10.70 -20.91 17.36
CA PRO A 225 -10.42 -21.14 15.95
C PRO A 225 -10.08 -19.81 15.29
N ALA A 226 -9.31 -19.85 14.20
CA ALA A 226 -9.20 -18.72 13.30
C ALA A 226 -10.61 -18.15 13.03
N ARG A 227 -10.71 -16.81 13.01
CA ARG A 227 -11.97 -16.08 12.85
C ARG A 227 -12.79 -16.73 11.72
N SER A 228 -14.07 -16.98 11.97
CA SER A 228 -14.89 -17.59 10.92
C SER A 228 -15.04 -16.60 9.76
N PRO A 229 -15.16 -17.06 8.49
CA PRO A 229 -15.40 -16.17 7.36
C PRO A 229 -16.56 -15.19 7.57
N GLN A 230 -17.56 -15.59 8.37
CA GLN A 230 -18.70 -14.75 8.76
C GLN A 230 -18.31 -13.57 9.66
N GLU A 231 -17.40 -13.78 10.60
CA GLU A 231 -16.92 -12.73 11.51
C GLU A 231 -16.00 -11.74 10.77
N GLU A 232 -15.14 -12.22 9.86
CA GLU A 232 -14.35 -11.33 9.01
C GLU A 232 -15.23 -10.45 8.12
N ALA A 233 -16.27 -11.03 7.52
CA ALA A 233 -17.24 -10.29 6.72
C ALA A 233 -17.98 -9.22 7.55
N ARG A 234 -18.29 -9.51 8.82
CA ARG A 234 -18.91 -8.53 9.72
C ARG A 234 -17.98 -7.36 10.03
N SER A 235 -16.74 -7.63 10.42
CA SER A 235 -15.76 -6.57 10.69
C SER A 235 -15.42 -5.76 9.45
N ALA A 236 -15.38 -6.39 8.27
CA ALA A 236 -15.24 -5.68 7.01
C ALA A 236 -16.43 -4.74 6.74
N GLN A 237 -17.65 -5.16 7.07
CA GLN A 237 -18.84 -4.32 6.92
C GLN A 237 -18.82 -3.11 7.88
N GLU A 238 -18.40 -3.31 9.14
CA GLU A 238 -18.21 -2.22 10.10
C GLU A 238 -17.17 -1.21 9.60
N LEU A 239 -16.07 -1.68 9.00
CA LEU A 239 -15.08 -0.80 8.37
C LEU A 239 -15.64 -0.03 7.18
N ILE A 240 -16.44 -0.68 6.32
CA ILE A 240 -17.12 -0.03 5.19
C ILE A 240 -18.04 1.10 5.71
N GLU A 241 -18.79 0.86 6.78
CA GLU A 241 -19.68 1.86 7.38
C GLU A 241 -18.90 3.07 7.89
N VAL A 242 -17.78 2.86 8.57
CA VAL A 242 -16.91 3.96 9.04
C VAL A 242 -16.34 4.74 7.85
N ILE A 243 -15.88 4.07 6.79
CA ILE A 243 -15.37 4.72 5.59
C ILE A 243 -16.45 5.60 4.95
N ILE A 244 -17.66 5.07 4.76
CA ILE A 244 -18.78 5.80 4.16
C ILE A 244 -19.18 7.01 5.03
N LEU A 245 -19.14 6.86 6.36
CA LEU A 245 -19.52 7.93 7.28
C LEU A 245 -18.52 9.09 7.32
N VAL A 246 -17.22 8.79 7.25
CA VAL A 246 -16.15 9.77 7.48
C VAL A 246 -15.67 10.42 6.18
N ILE A 247 -15.64 9.66 5.09
CA ILE A 247 -15.03 10.09 3.83
C ILE A 247 -16.15 10.43 2.86
N GLU A 248 -16.35 11.73 2.61
CA GLU A 248 -17.27 12.22 1.55
C GLU A 248 -18.63 11.49 1.56
N PRO A 249 -19.44 11.60 2.64
CA PRO A 249 -20.61 10.76 2.82
C PRO A 249 -21.60 10.84 1.65
N ASP A 250 -21.76 12.01 1.04
CA ASP A 250 -22.68 12.23 -0.08
C ASP A 250 -22.18 11.66 -1.42
N ALA A 251 -20.92 11.19 -1.48
CA ALA A 251 -20.33 10.63 -2.71
C ALA A 251 -20.74 9.17 -2.95
N TRP A 252 -21.11 8.43 -1.90
CA TRP A 252 -21.30 6.97 -1.95
C TRP A 252 -22.68 6.55 -2.46
N GLU A 253 -22.72 5.51 -3.31
CA GLU A 253 -23.97 4.89 -3.81
C GLU A 253 -24.94 4.50 -2.68
N GLN A 254 -24.41 4.08 -1.53
CA GLN A 254 -25.19 3.72 -0.34
C GLN A 254 -25.98 4.92 0.24
N ASN A 255 -25.47 6.13 0.07
CA ASN A 255 -26.10 7.37 0.53
C ASN A 255 -26.84 8.10 -0.61
N GLY A 256 -27.02 7.45 -1.76
CA GLY A 256 -27.62 8.05 -2.95
C GLY A 256 -26.66 8.92 -3.78
N GLY A 257 -25.38 8.92 -3.44
CA GLY A 257 -24.33 9.53 -4.24
C GLY A 257 -24.05 8.75 -5.51
N GLU A 258 -23.40 9.40 -6.48
CA GLU A 258 -23.09 8.77 -7.76
C GLU A 258 -21.60 8.56 -7.97
N TRP A 259 -20.73 9.00 -7.06
CA TRP A 259 -19.31 9.17 -7.33
C TRP A 259 -18.45 8.01 -6.85
N ALA A 260 -18.89 7.30 -5.81
CA ALA A 260 -18.12 6.26 -5.16
C ALA A 260 -18.94 4.99 -4.88
N ALA A 261 -18.30 3.84 -5.05
CA ALA A 261 -18.85 2.53 -4.71
C ALA A 261 -17.80 1.70 -3.97
N ILE A 262 -18.25 0.93 -2.98
CA ILE A 262 -17.39 0.06 -2.16
C ILE A 262 -18.04 -1.29 -1.95
N THR A 263 -17.26 -2.35 -2.06
CA THR A 263 -17.69 -3.73 -1.78
C THR A 263 -16.57 -4.56 -1.18
N TYR A 264 -16.90 -5.53 -0.34
CA TYR A 264 -15.96 -6.48 0.23
C TYR A 264 -15.92 -7.77 -0.60
N ARG A 265 -14.70 -8.24 -0.92
CA ARG A 265 -14.42 -9.49 -1.62
C ARG A 265 -13.16 -10.13 -1.05
N ASP A 266 -13.29 -11.34 -0.52
CA ASP A 266 -12.18 -12.22 -0.16
C ASP A 266 -11.03 -11.51 0.61
N GLY A 267 -11.35 -10.82 1.70
CA GLY A 267 -10.35 -10.12 2.52
C GLY A 267 -9.90 -8.75 1.99
N SER A 268 -10.51 -8.26 0.90
CA SER A 268 -10.18 -6.98 0.28
C SER A 268 -11.41 -6.10 0.08
N LEU A 269 -11.21 -4.78 0.19
CA LEU A 269 -12.18 -3.79 -0.26
C LEU A 269 -11.90 -3.44 -1.71
N VAL A 270 -12.91 -3.60 -2.56
CA VAL A 270 -12.89 -3.12 -3.95
C VAL A 270 -13.64 -1.79 -3.96
N VAL A 271 -12.88 -0.71 -4.15
CA VAL A 271 -13.41 0.67 -4.13
C VAL A 271 -13.31 1.25 -5.53
N ARG A 272 -14.42 1.77 -6.05
CA ARG A 272 -14.45 2.56 -7.27
C ARG A 272 -14.76 4.01 -6.91
N ALA A 273 -13.79 4.91 -7.03
CA ALA A 273 -13.96 6.32 -6.67
C ALA A 273 -12.96 7.22 -7.42
N PRO A 274 -13.11 8.56 -7.37
CA PRO A 274 -12.06 9.48 -7.80
C PRO A 274 -10.82 9.38 -6.91
N ASP A 275 -9.67 9.83 -7.40
CA ASP A 275 -8.40 9.67 -6.70
C ASP A 275 -8.34 10.48 -5.39
N TYR A 276 -9.03 11.62 -5.28
CA TYR A 276 -9.08 12.36 -4.02
C TYR A 276 -9.77 11.57 -2.88
N ILE A 277 -10.76 10.73 -3.18
CA ILE A 277 -11.38 9.81 -2.21
C ILE A 277 -10.40 8.70 -1.85
N HIS A 278 -9.72 8.13 -2.84
CA HIS A 278 -8.69 7.13 -2.59
C HIS A 278 -7.53 7.66 -1.74
N ARG A 279 -7.16 8.94 -1.92
CA ARG A 279 -6.17 9.65 -1.08
C ARG A 279 -6.65 9.77 0.36
N GLN A 280 -7.93 10.04 0.60
CA GLN A 280 -8.48 10.09 1.96
C GLN A 280 -8.50 8.70 2.63
N ILE A 281 -8.73 7.63 1.86
CA ILE A 281 -8.76 6.26 2.39
C ILE A 281 -7.36 5.75 2.78
N GLY A 282 -6.40 5.83 1.85
CA GLY A 282 -5.10 5.15 1.99
C GLY A 282 -3.89 6.07 1.89
N GLY A 283 -4.08 7.36 1.68
CA GLY A 283 -3.00 8.28 1.34
C GLY A 283 -2.38 7.97 -0.02
N TYR A 284 -1.21 8.56 -0.25
CA TYR A 284 -0.34 8.19 -1.36
C TYR A 284 0.80 7.30 -0.86
N PRO A 285 1.37 6.44 -1.74
CA PRO A 285 2.53 5.65 -1.38
C PRO A 285 3.72 6.55 -0.97
N PRO A 286 4.62 6.06 -0.10
CA PRO A 286 5.82 6.79 0.28
C PRO A 286 6.64 7.20 -0.96
N VAL A 287 7.02 8.47 -1.01
CA VAL A 287 7.67 9.06 -2.17
C VAL A 287 9.19 9.04 -1.98
N PRO A 288 9.97 8.38 -2.86
CA PRO A 288 11.41 8.36 -2.74
C PRO A 288 12.00 9.76 -2.94
N PRO A 289 13.10 10.10 -2.25
CA PRO A 289 13.77 11.37 -2.44
C PRO A 289 14.28 11.52 -3.87
N PRO A 290 14.36 12.75 -4.41
CA PRO A 290 15.02 13.00 -5.68
C PRO A 290 16.45 12.48 -5.65
N VAL A 291 16.89 11.85 -6.74
CA VAL A 291 18.29 11.45 -6.88
C VAL A 291 19.12 12.73 -7.02
N GLU A 292 19.94 13.03 -6.02
CA GLU A 292 20.94 14.10 -6.14
C GLU A 292 21.89 13.71 -7.27
N LYS A 293 21.82 14.44 -8.39
CA LYS A 293 22.88 14.36 -9.41
C LYS A 293 24.14 14.90 -8.76
N LYS A 294 25.04 14.00 -8.38
CA LYS A 294 26.40 14.34 -7.96
C LYS A 294 26.99 15.21 -9.06
N GLN A 295 27.12 16.50 -8.80
CA GLN A 295 27.75 17.43 -9.73
C GLN A 295 29.17 16.91 -9.96
N ASP A 296 29.52 16.67 -11.23
CA ASP A 296 30.86 16.30 -11.63
C ASP A 296 31.82 17.40 -11.20
N ALA A 297 32.42 17.22 -10.02
CA ALA A 297 33.59 17.95 -9.58
C ALA A 297 34.78 17.51 -10.44
N SER A 298 34.83 17.97 -11.68
CA SER A 298 36.00 17.85 -12.54
C SER A 298 36.15 19.08 -13.42
N GLU A 299 36.53 20.20 -12.81
CA GLU A 299 37.30 21.22 -13.49
C GLU A 299 38.54 21.53 -12.65
N PRO A 300 39.68 20.85 -12.88
CA PRO A 300 40.94 21.33 -12.33
C PRO A 300 41.36 22.57 -13.12
N ASP A 301 41.31 23.69 -12.42
CA ASP A 301 41.97 24.96 -12.67
C ASP A 301 43.34 24.75 -13.36
N LYS A 302 43.38 24.95 -14.69
CA LYS A 302 44.64 25.17 -15.42
C LYS A 302 44.93 26.67 -15.44
N LYS A 303 45.37 27.19 -14.29
CA LYS A 303 46.19 28.40 -14.22
C LYS A 303 47.52 28.08 -13.57
N GLY A 304 48.60 28.49 -14.23
CA GLY A 304 49.93 28.61 -13.64
C GLY A 304 50.95 27.59 -14.13
N GLY A 305 51.62 27.93 -15.23
CA GLY A 305 52.87 27.30 -15.64
C GLY A 305 53.60 28.28 -16.56
N GLU A 306 54.66 28.86 -16.01
CA GLU A 306 55.60 29.83 -16.59
C GLU A 306 56.17 29.45 -17.96
#